data_AF-A0A9W6IT82-F1
#
_entry.id   AF-A0A9W6IT82-F1
#
_cell.length_a   1.000
_cell.length_b   1.000
_cell.length_c   1.000
_cell.angle_alpha   90.00
_cell.angle_beta   90.00
_cell.angle_gamma   90.00
#
_symmetry.space_group_name_H-M   'P 1'
#
loop_
_entity.id
_entity.type
_entity.pdbx_description
1 polymer ?
#
loop_
_entity_poly.entity_id
_entity_poly.type
_entity_poly.pdbx_seq_one_letter_code
_entity_poly.pdbx_strand_id
1 'polypeptide(L)'
;MATTATRLTTLALAATFVAALGQTAGAQTYVVWGIGAKTCGAWTDAQRTDEAKAEAYQSWVHAFLTGAAFGRNGLAVKPDADINPEALTKWVDAWCEANPRMTVERAAVALLDHVAAAGVQSGGK
;
A
#
# COMPACT_ATOMS: atom_id res chain seq x y z
N MET A 1 -9.17 29.39 52.45
CA MET A 1 -8.66 29.67 51.09
C MET A 1 -7.65 28.58 50.70
N ALA A 2 -8.07 27.44 50.13
CA ALA A 2 -7.12 26.40 49.66
C ALA A 2 -7.75 25.33 48.73
N THR A 3 -8.79 25.63 47.95
CA THR A 3 -9.53 24.60 47.17
C THR A 3 -9.41 24.78 45.65
N THR A 4 -8.82 25.88 45.19
CA THR A 4 -8.75 26.24 43.77
C THR A 4 -7.58 25.59 43.03
N ALA A 5 -6.47 25.32 43.73
CA ALA A 5 -5.23 24.84 43.12
C ALA A 5 -5.32 23.41 42.55
N THR A 6 -6.10 22.53 43.18
CA THR A 6 -6.19 21.10 42.81
C THR A 6 -6.96 20.86 41.51
N ARG A 7 -7.92 21.73 41.16
CA ARG A 7 -8.71 21.61 39.92
C ARG A 7 -7.92 22.03 38.68
N LEU A 8 -6.99 22.96 38.83
CA LEU A 8 -6.12 23.44 37.73
C LEU A 8 -5.09 22.36 37.31
N THR A 9 -4.65 21.53 38.25
CA THR A 9 -3.66 20.47 37.98
C THR A 9 -4.25 19.30 37.19
N THR A 10 -5.53 18.95 37.42
CA THR A 10 -6.19 17.84 36.72
C THR A 10 -6.51 18.18 35.25
N LEU A 11 -6.87 19.42 34.98
CA LEU A 11 -7.11 19.91 33.61
C LEU A 11 -5.82 19.96 32.76
N ALA A 12 -4.69 20.31 33.36
CA ALA A 12 -3.40 20.34 32.68
C ALA A 12 -2.89 18.93 32.29
N LEU A 13 -3.19 17.91 33.12
CA LEU A 13 -2.83 16.52 32.84
C LEU A 13 -3.69 15.89 31.73
N ALA A 14 -4.98 16.24 31.66
CA ALA A 14 -5.86 15.77 30.59
C ALA A 14 -5.48 16.35 29.23
N ALA A 15 -5.05 17.62 29.18
CA ALA A 15 -4.67 18.29 27.94
C ALA A 15 -3.37 17.72 27.31
N THR A 16 -2.43 17.25 28.13
CA THR A 16 -1.19 16.63 27.65
C THR A 16 -1.42 15.22 27.09
N PHE A 17 -2.42 14.49 27.58
CA PHE A 17 -2.75 13.15 27.08
C PHE A 17 -3.38 13.18 25.68
N VAL A 18 -4.20 14.20 25.36
CA VAL A 18 -4.82 14.36 24.04
C VAL A 18 -3.80 14.72 22.96
N ALA A 19 -2.77 15.51 23.30
CA ALA A 19 -1.72 15.90 22.37
C ALA A 19 -0.82 14.72 21.93
N ALA A 20 -0.68 13.68 22.76
CA ALA A 20 0.13 12.50 22.45
C ALA A 20 -0.52 11.54 21.44
N LEU A 21 -1.85 11.60 21.27
CA LEU A 21 -2.60 10.73 20.35
C LEU A 21 -2.66 11.27 18.92
N GLY A 22 -2.20 12.51 18.69
CA GLY A 22 -2.27 13.21 17.41
C GLY A 22 -1.09 12.96 16.45
N GLN A 23 -0.30 11.90 16.64
CA GLN A 23 0.76 11.56 15.69
C GLN A 23 0.12 11.05 14.39
N THR A 24 -0.15 11.97 13.46
CA THR A 24 -0.52 11.60 12.09
C THR A 24 0.67 10.87 11.48
N ALA A 25 0.47 9.62 11.05
CA ALA A 25 1.44 8.92 10.22
C ALA A 25 1.71 9.79 8.99
N GLY A 26 2.90 10.40 8.92
CA GLY A 26 3.28 11.26 7.82
C GLY A 26 3.37 10.42 6.55
N ALA A 27 2.45 10.65 5.60
CA ALA A 27 2.52 10.05 4.29
C ALA A 27 3.89 10.38 3.67
N GLN A 28 4.72 9.35 3.47
CA GLN A 28 6.01 9.53 2.81
C GLN A 28 5.75 9.89 1.35
N THR A 29 6.16 11.08 0.93
CA THR A 29 6.06 11.49 -0.47
C THR A 29 7.22 10.87 -1.25
N TYR A 30 6.91 10.07 -2.26
CA TYR A 30 7.90 9.56 -3.21
C TYR A 30 7.47 9.87 -4.64
N VAL A 31 8.44 9.79 -5.54
CA VAL A 31 8.23 9.91 -6.99
C VAL A 31 8.53 8.56 -7.63
N VAL A 32 7.69 8.18 -8.59
CA VAL A 32 7.87 6.97 -9.39
C VAL A 32 8.37 7.38 -10.75
N TRP A 33 9.46 6.76 -11.20
CA TRP A 33 10.01 6.95 -12.54
C TRP A 33 9.77 5.72 -13.40
N GLY A 34 9.64 5.93 -14.72
CA GLY A 34 9.52 4.84 -15.68
C GLY A 34 8.11 4.25 -15.78
N ILE A 35 8.05 2.93 -15.91
CA ILE A 35 6.83 2.16 -16.26
C ILE A 35 5.73 2.31 -15.20
N GLY A 36 6.08 2.31 -13.92
CA GLY A 36 5.11 2.51 -12.83
C GLY A 36 4.36 3.84 -12.85
N ALA A 37 4.92 4.87 -13.50
CA ALA A 37 4.29 6.18 -13.63
C ALA A 37 3.31 6.26 -14.83
N LYS A 38 3.27 5.24 -15.68
CA LYS A 38 2.30 5.16 -16.79
C LYS A 38 0.90 4.86 -16.27
N THR A 39 -0.10 5.17 -17.09
CA THR A 39 -1.51 4.98 -16.73
C THR A 39 -1.92 3.51 -16.84
N CYS A 40 -2.96 3.14 -16.10
CA CYS A 40 -3.64 1.85 -16.23
C CYS A 40 -4.22 1.63 -17.63
N GLY A 41 -4.63 2.69 -18.35
CA GLY A 41 -4.98 2.55 -19.77
C GLY A 41 -3.79 2.04 -20.60
N ALA A 42 -2.59 2.56 -20.37
CA ALA A 42 -1.39 2.10 -21.07
C ALA A 42 -0.97 0.68 -20.67
N TRP A 43 -1.24 0.27 -19.43
CA TRP A 43 -1.14 -1.13 -19.00
C TRP A 43 -2.09 -2.01 -19.82
N THR A 44 -3.40 -1.71 -19.81
CA THR A 44 -4.43 -2.51 -20.49
C THR A 44 -4.17 -2.60 -21.99
N ASP A 45 -3.73 -1.50 -22.62
CA ASP A 45 -3.35 -1.51 -24.03
C ASP A 45 -2.15 -2.43 -24.30
N ALA A 46 -1.11 -2.38 -23.45
CA ALA A 46 0.07 -3.24 -23.60
C ALA A 46 -0.30 -4.72 -23.50
N GLN A 47 -1.10 -5.11 -22.51
CA GLN A 47 -1.56 -6.50 -22.30
C GLN A 47 -2.28 -7.08 -23.54
N ARG A 48 -2.90 -6.23 -24.37
CA ARG A 48 -3.68 -6.65 -25.54
C ARG A 48 -2.91 -6.59 -26.85
N THR A 49 -1.84 -5.79 -26.93
CA THR A 49 -1.25 -5.39 -28.20
C THR A 49 0.24 -5.66 -28.33
N ASP A 50 0.96 -5.82 -27.22
CA ASP A 50 2.42 -5.90 -27.22
C ASP A 50 2.93 -6.73 -26.03
N GLU A 51 3.29 -7.98 -26.31
CA GLU A 51 3.75 -8.95 -25.30
C GLU A 51 5.01 -8.48 -24.56
N ALA A 52 5.96 -7.85 -25.27
CA ALA A 52 7.19 -7.36 -24.64
C ALA A 52 6.91 -6.18 -23.68
N LYS A 53 5.99 -5.28 -24.04
CA LYS A 53 5.54 -4.23 -23.11
C LYS A 53 4.77 -4.81 -21.94
N ALA A 54 3.88 -5.78 -22.19
CA ALA A 54 3.13 -6.49 -21.17
C ALA A 54 4.06 -7.11 -20.13
N GLU A 55 5.09 -7.85 -20.57
CA GLU A 55 6.10 -8.46 -19.69
C GLU A 55 6.85 -7.39 -18.87
N ALA A 56 7.22 -6.26 -19.48
CA ALA A 56 7.91 -5.18 -18.77
C ALA A 56 7.04 -4.54 -17.67
N TYR A 57 5.75 -4.36 -17.94
CA TYR A 57 4.76 -3.89 -16.96
C TYR A 57 4.61 -4.87 -15.80
N GLN A 58 4.39 -6.16 -16.10
CA GLN A 58 4.23 -7.22 -15.12
C GLN A 58 5.48 -7.36 -14.24
N SER A 59 6.66 -7.35 -14.87
CA SER A 59 7.96 -7.39 -14.16
C SER A 59 8.14 -6.20 -13.21
N TRP A 60 7.73 -4.99 -13.62
CA TRP A 60 7.79 -3.81 -12.76
C TRP A 60 6.89 -3.97 -11.53
N VAL A 61 5.66 -4.48 -11.69
CA VAL A 61 4.74 -4.74 -10.57
C VAL A 61 5.32 -5.78 -9.62
N HIS A 62 5.82 -6.91 -10.13
CA HIS A 62 6.41 -7.96 -9.30
C HIS A 62 7.62 -7.46 -8.49
N ALA A 63 8.50 -6.69 -9.14
CA ALA A 63 9.64 -6.08 -8.48
C ALA A 63 9.22 -5.05 -7.42
N PHE A 64 8.19 -4.24 -7.68
CA PHE A 64 7.64 -3.30 -6.71
C PHE A 64 7.13 -4.02 -5.46
N LEU A 65 6.35 -5.09 -5.63
CA LEU A 65 5.83 -5.89 -4.51
C LEU A 65 6.98 -6.51 -3.69
N THR A 66 8.01 -7.02 -4.36
CA THR A 66 9.22 -7.58 -3.72
C THR A 66 9.95 -6.51 -2.91
N GLY A 67 10.20 -5.34 -3.49
CA GLY A 67 10.87 -4.23 -2.81
C GLY A 67 10.07 -3.69 -1.63
N ALA A 68 8.74 -3.59 -1.78
CA ALA A 68 7.85 -3.17 -0.70
C ALA A 68 7.82 -4.19 0.44
N ALA A 69 7.80 -5.49 0.13
CA ALA A 69 7.91 -6.56 1.12
C ALA A 69 9.25 -6.47 1.88
N PHE A 70 10.36 -6.26 1.17
CA PHE A 70 11.68 -6.10 1.78
C PHE A 70 11.74 -4.88 2.72
N GLY A 71 11.28 -3.71 2.28
CA GLY A 71 11.40 -2.45 3.01
C GLY A 71 10.50 -2.33 4.26
N ARG A 72 9.42 -3.11 4.35
CA ARG A 72 8.47 -3.06 5.48
C ARG A 72 8.78 -4.05 6.63
N ASN A 73 10.03 -4.51 6.78
CA ASN A 73 10.38 -5.66 7.66
C ASN A 73 9.57 -6.93 7.31
N GLY A 74 9.36 -7.16 6.02
CA GLY A 74 8.36 -8.09 5.55
C GLY A 74 6.98 -7.46 5.69
N LEU A 75 6.36 -7.07 4.58
CA LEU A 75 4.96 -7.47 4.51
C LEU A 75 4.97 -8.97 4.83
N ALA A 76 4.14 -9.41 5.77
CA ALA A 76 3.87 -10.82 5.96
C ALA A 76 3.10 -11.38 4.74
N VAL A 77 3.51 -11.02 3.52
CA VAL A 77 3.55 -11.95 2.41
C VAL A 77 4.33 -13.12 2.97
N LYS A 78 3.60 -14.14 3.40
CA LYS A 78 4.17 -15.37 3.89
C LYS A 78 5.27 -15.80 2.90
N PRO A 79 6.45 -16.26 3.36
CA PRO A 79 7.48 -16.79 2.47
C PRO A 79 6.95 -17.90 1.54
N ASP A 80 5.86 -18.54 1.96
CA ASP A 80 5.06 -19.57 1.32
C ASP A 80 3.66 -19.08 0.87
N ALA A 81 3.39 -17.77 0.89
CA ALA A 81 2.24 -17.24 0.17
C ALA A 81 2.44 -17.64 -1.29
N ASP A 82 1.62 -18.56 -1.76
CA ASP A 82 1.57 -19.01 -3.13
C ASP A 82 1.04 -17.85 -3.99
N ILE A 83 1.90 -16.85 -4.17
CA ILE A 83 1.67 -15.69 -4.99
C ILE A 83 1.86 -16.17 -6.42
N ASN A 84 0.80 -16.74 -6.97
CA ASN A 84 0.75 -17.05 -8.39
C ASN A 84 0.89 -15.72 -9.19
N PRO A 85 1.96 -15.52 -9.96
CA PRO A 85 2.18 -14.28 -10.74
C PRO A 85 1.05 -14.00 -11.73
N GLU A 86 0.40 -15.04 -12.26
CA GLU A 86 -0.76 -14.91 -13.14
C GLU A 86 -1.97 -14.35 -12.38
N ALA A 87 -2.20 -14.81 -11.14
CA ALA A 87 -3.29 -14.32 -10.31
C ALA A 87 -3.10 -12.86 -9.92
N LEU A 88 -1.87 -12.45 -9.62
CA LEU A 88 -1.54 -11.04 -9.37
C LEU A 88 -1.78 -10.20 -10.63
N THR A 89 -1.27 -10.65 -11.77
CA THR A 89 -1.43 -9.95 -13.05
C THR A 89 -2.91 -9.76 -13.38
N LYS A 90 -3.71 -10.82 -13.25
CA LYS A 90 -5.16 -10.78 -13.46
C LYS A 90 -5.87 -9.81 -12.50
N TRP A 91 -5.41 -9.73 -11.25
CA TRP A 91 -5.95 -8.75 -10.30
C TRP A 91 -5.64 -7.32 -10.74
N VAL A 92 -4.40 -7.05 -11.18
CA VAL A 92 -4.01 -5.72 -11.69
C VAL A 92 -4.77 -5.38 -12.96
N ASP A 93 -4.98 -6.34 -13.87
CA ASP A 93 -5.78 -6.15 -15.08
C ASP A 93 -7.18 -5.64 -14.71
N ALA A 94 -7.89 -6.35 -13.82
CA ALA A 94 -9.23 -5.97 -13.39
C ALA A 94 -9.26 -4.60 -12.69
N TRP A 95 -8.26 -4.31 -11.85
CA TRP A 95 -8.16 -3.02 -11.17
C TRP A 95 -7.90 -1.89 -12.17
N CYS A 96 -7.00 -2.09 -13.13
CA CYS A 96 -6.66 -1.10 -14.14
C CYS A 96 -7.80 -0.86 -15.14
N GLU A 97 -8.57 -1.89 -15.51
CA GLU A 97 -9.78 -1.73 -16.32
C GLU A 97 -10.82 -0.84 -15.63
N ALA A 98 -10.97 -0.98 -14.30
CA ALA A 98 -11.87 -0.13 -13.51
C ALA A 98 -11.31 1.28 -13.27
N ASN A 99 -9.99 1.48 -13.36
CA ASN A 99 -9.31 2.71 -12.97
C ASN A 99 -8.33 3.24 -14.06
N PRO A 100 -8.78 3.46 -15.31
CA PRO A 100 -7.88 3.66 -16.46
C PRO A 100 -7.00 4.93 -16.38
N ARG A 101 -7.40 5.92 -15.57
CA ARG A 101 -6.66 7.18 -15.36
C ARG A 101 -5.63 7.11 -14.23
N MET A 102 -5.67 6.07 -13.40
CA MET A 102 -4.71 5.88 -12.32
C MET A 102 -3.39 5.36 -12.87
N THR A 103 -2.31 5.50 -12.11
CA THR A 103 -1.00 4.97 -12.49
C THR A 103 -0.90 3.48 -12.16
N VAL A 104 0.01 2.78 -12.84
CA VAL A 104 0.35 1.38 -12.55
C VAL A 104 0.89 1.24 -11.12
N GLU A 105 1.64 2.22 -10.63
CA GLU A 105 2.06 2.22 -9.23
C GLU A 105 0.87 2.24 -8.25
N ARG A 106 -0.17 3.03 -8.51
CA ARG A 106 -1.37 3.03 -7.66
C ARG A 106 -2.06 1.67 -7.65
N ALA A 107 -2.09 0.99 -8.79
CA ALA A 107 -2.57 -0.39 -8.88
C ALA A 107 -1.72 -1.35 -8.04
N ALA A 108 -0.39 -1.24 -8.11
CA ALA A 108 0.55 -2.06 -7.35
C ALA A 108 0.45 -1.82 -5.83
N VAL A 109 0.23 -0.58 -5.38
CA VAL A 109 -0.05 -0.25 -3.98
C VAL A 109 -1.38 -0.85 -3.53
N ALA A 110 -2.43 -0.73 -4.35
CA ALA A 110 -3.73 -1.33 -4.03
C ALA A 110 -3.65 -2.87 -3.96
N LEU A 111 -2.84 -3.49 -4.83
CA LEU A 111 -2.56 -4.92 -4.78
C LEU A 111 -1.81 -5.30 -3.50
N LEU A 112 -0.82 -4.49 -3.11
CA LEU A 112 -0.06 -4.68 -1.86
C LEU A 112 -0.98 -4.70 -0.64
N ASP A 113 -1.93 -3.77 -0.58
CA ASP A 113 -2.92 -3.72 0.49
C ASP A 113 -3.89 -4.92 0.44
N HIS A 114 -4.29 -5.35 -0.77
CA HIS A 114 -5.11 -6.54 -0.98
C HIS A 114 -4.44 -7.81 -0.45
N VAL A 115 -3.18 -8.05 -0.83
CA VAL A 115 -2.43 -9.24 -0.38
C VAL A 115 -2.09 -9.19 1.11
N ALA A 116 -1.82 -7.98 1.65
CA ALA A 116 -1.60 -7.79 3.08
C ALA A 116 -2.86 -8.13 3.89
N ALA A 117 -4.03 -7.63 3.47
CA ALA A 117 -5.30 -7.92 4.12
C ALA A 117 -5.65 -9.42 4.05
N ALA A 118 -5.32 -10.10 2.96
CA ALA A 118 -5.49 -11.55 2.83
C ALA A 118 -4.54 -12.33 3.77
N GLY A 119 -3.32 -11.85 3.99
CA GLY A 119 -2.33 -12.46 4.90
C GLY A 119 -2.62 -12.24 6.40
N VAL A 120 -3.25 -11.12 6.76
CA VAL A 120 -3.58 -10.75 8.15
C VAL A 120 -4.64 -11.66 8.80
N GLN A 121 -5.40 -12.46 8.04
CA GLN A 121 -6.43 -13.36 8.57
C GLN A 121 -5.91 -14.71 9.12
N SER A 122 -4.60 -14.99 9.10
CA SER A 122 -4.07 -16.30 9.55
C SER A 122 -3.42 -16.32 10.94
N GLY A 123 -3.61 -15.26 11.75
CA GLY A 123 -3.07 -15.15 13.11
C GLY A 123 -4.04 -15.51 14.22
N GLY A 124 -4.97 -16.44 13.99
CA GLY A 124 -6.00 -16.84 14.97
C GLY A 124 -6.01 -18.34 15.21
N LYS A 125 -5.08 -18.83 16.02
CA LYS A 125 -5.28 -19.97 16.94
C LYS A 125 -4.48 -19.73 18.22
#